data_AF-A0A3N5WBJ7-F1
#
_entry.id   AF-A0A3N5WBJ7-F1
#
_cell.length_a   1.000
_cell.length_b   1.000
_cell.length_c   1.000
_cell.angle_alpha   90.00
_cell.angle_beta   90.00
_cell.angle_gamma   90.00
#
_symmetry.space_group_name_H-M   'P 1'
#
loop_
_entity.id
_entity.type
_entity.pdbx_description
1 polymer ?
#
loop_
_entity_poly.entity_id
_entity_poly.type
_entity_poly.pdbx_seq_one_letter_code
_entity_poly.pdbx_strand_id
1 'polypeptide(L)'
;GYYLDLAYPASDHYLADPLNPDTAGLTDQQKRLILGGEACMWAEMVTAENVDGRIWPRAAAVAERLWSPQHIRDLDSMYRRLDAVSRQLEWVGLTHNAANRKMTERLAGGHPSTAVSTLVAVVEPVKGYRRGKLRKYTSFTPLNRLVDTAMPESVVARRFAGSVDRFLQERAGADSLRRQLQTWRDNDARLAPVLTSSGLLAEAAPVSKLLSELAEAGLNALARVEKGEHAAAWVQGLEPLLKRAGEPHAEVLLSVAPPIRRLIEAAR
;
A
#
# COMPACT_ATOMS: atom_id res chain seq x y z
N GLY A 1 -13.76 -5.06 9.11
CA GLY A 1 -14.43 -6.36 8.82
C GLY A 1 -13.63 -7.11 7.76
N TYR A 2 -14.18 -8.18 7.18
CA TYR A 2 -13.44 -9.09 6.29
C TYR A 2 -13.79 -8.94 4.79
N TYR A 3 -14.02 -7.70 4.35
CA TYR A 3 -14.25 -7.37 2.93
C TYR A 3 -12.91 -7.11 2.25
N LEU A 4 -12.34 -8.14 1.64
CA LEU A 4 -11.01 -8.06 1.05
C LEU A 4 -11.00 -7.23 -0.25
N ASP A 5 -12.09 -7.24 -1.00
CA ASP A 5 -12.30 -6.49 -2.24
C ASP A 5 -12.11 -4.97 -2.08
N LEU A 6 -12.41 -4.43 -0.88
CA LEU A 6 -12.30 -3.00 -0.57
C LEU A 6 -10.88 -2.48 -0.35
N ALA A 7 -9.88 -3.32 -0.60
CA ALA A 7 -8.44 -3.01 -0.62
C ALA A 7 -7.84 -2.44 0.68
N TYR A 8 -8.50 -2.63 1.83
CA TYR A 8 -7.96 -2.26 3.15
C TYR A 8 -6.71 -3.09 3.51
N PRO A 9 -5.79 -2.55 4.36
CA PRO A 9 -4.58 -3.25 4.75
C PRO A 9 -4.87 -4.51 5.59
N ALA A 10 -3.91 -5.43 5.66
CA ALA A 10 -4.04 -6.67 6.44
C ALA A 10 -4.33 -6.40 7.91
N SER A 11 -3.79 -5.32 8.49
CA SER A 11 -4.03 -4.90 9.88
C SER A 11 -5.50 -4.69 10.21
N ASP A 12 -6.27 -4.10 9.30
CA ASP A 12 -7.69 -3.79 9.52
C ASP A 12 -8.51 -5.09 9.62
N HIS A 13 -8.15 -6.07 8.80
CA HIS A 13 -8.75 -7.39 8.81
C HIS A 13 -8.27 -8.21 10.02
N TYR A 14 -6.98 -8.14 10.35
CA TYR A 14 -6.38 -8.87 11.45
C TYR A 14 -6.91 -8.45 12.83
N LEU A 15 -7.23 -7.16 12.99
CA LEU A 15 -7.74 -6.62 14.25
C LEU A 15 -9.28 -6.68 14.37
N ALA A 16 -9.98 -6.97 13.27
CA ALA A 16 -11.42 -7.17 13.29
C ALA A 16 -11.75 -8.48 14.02
N ASP A 17 -12.39 -8.39 15.17
CA ASP A 17 -12.74 -9.55 16.00
C ASP A 17 -14.26 -9.72 16.06
N PRO A 18 -14.80 -10.94 15.86
CA PRO A 18 -16.22 -11.20 16.09
C PRO A 18 -16.64 -10.98 17.55
N LEU A 19 -15.71 -11.10 18.50
CA LEU A 19 -15.90 -10.87 19.93
C LEU A 19 -15.26 -9.52 20.36
N ASN A 20 -15.70 -8.43 19.72
CA ASN A 20 -15.22 -7.06 19.98
C ASN A 20 -16.04 -6.34 21.08
N PRO A 21 -15.71 -5.08 21.44
CA PRO A 21 -16.46 -4.33 22.47
C PRO A 21 -17.97 -4.22 22.23
N ASP A 22 -18.44 -4.21 20.99
CA ASP A 22 -19.87 -4.16 20.66
C ASP A 22 -20.61 -5.45 21.07
N THR A 23 -19.86 -6.55 21.25
CA THR A 23 -20.37 -7.85 21.71
C THR A 23 -20.10 -8.11 23.20
N ALA A 24 -19.55 -7.14 23.94
CA ALA A 24 -19.19 -7.30 25.34
C ALA A 24 -20.41 -7.61 26.24
N GLY A 25 -21.59 -7.12 25.86
CA GLY A 25 -22.84 -7.35 26.58
C GLY A 25 -23.50 -8.72 26.32
N LEU A 26 -22.96 -9.55 25.41
CA LEU A 26 -23.52 -10.87 25.14
C LEU A 26 -23.29 -11.83 26.30
N THR A 27 -24.33 -12.62 26.64
CA THR A 27 -24.20 -13.75 27.56
C THR A 27 -23.30 -14.83 26.96
N ASP A 28 -22.78 -15.73 27.80
CA ASP A 28 -21.96 -16.86 27.31
C ASP A 28 -22.73 -17.77 26.35
N GLN A 29 -24.06 -17.89 26.52
CA GLN A 29 -24.92 -18.63 25.60
C GLN A 29 -25.00 -17.93 24.23
N GLN A 30 -25.14 -16.59 24.22
CA GLN A 30 -25.16 -15.81 22.98
C GLN A 30 -23.81 -15.81 22.27
N LYS A 31 -22.69 -15.74 23.01
CA LYS A 31 -21.33 -15.82 22.43
C LYS A 31 -21.09 -17.15 21.72
N ARG A 32 -21.65 -18.26 22.22
CA ARG A 32 -21.58 -19.57 21.55
C ARG A 32 -22.31 -19.64 20.21
N LEU A 33 -23.18 -18.67 19.91
CA LEU A 33 -23.85 -18.57 18.60
C LEU A 33 -22.97 -17.89 17.55
N ILE A 34 -21.84 -17.29 17.94
CA ILE A 34 -20.86 -16.74 17.01
C ILE A 34 -20.02 -17.90 16.49
N LEU A 35 -20.38 -18.39 15.31
CA LEU A 35 -19.72 -19.54 14.68
C LEU A 35 -18.33 -19.22 14.13
N GLY A 36 -18.07 -17.94 13.83
CA GLY A 36 -16.81 -17.48 13.24
C GLY A 36 -17.02 -16.28 12.34
N GLY A 37 -16.25 -16.23 11.24
CA GLY A 37 -16.38 -15.23 10.19
C GLY A 37 -15.85 -15.76 8.87
N GLU A 38 -16.07 -15.00 7.80
CA GLU A 38 -15.63 -15.36 6.46
C GLU A 38 -15.00 -14.14 5.79
N ALA A 39 -13.88 -14.34 5.09
CA ALA A 39 -13.30 -13.32 4.24
C ALA A 39 -14.00 -13.34 2.88
N CYS A 40 -14.67 -12.24 2.53
CA CYS A 40 -15.37 -12.12 1.26
C CYS A 40 -14.49 -11.43 0.23
N MET A 41 -14.42 -12.01 -0.98
CA MET A 41 -13.83 -11.39 -2.16
C MET A 41 -14.91 -11.18 -3.21
N TRP A 42 -15.54 -10.00 -3.17
CA TRP A 42 -16.44 -9.57 -4.23
C TRP A 42 -15.66 -9.25 -5.51
N ALA A 43 -16.29 -9.49 -6.67
CA ALA A 43 -15.58 -9.64 -7.94
C ALA A 43 -15.71 -8.47 -8.91
N GLU A 44 -16.27 -7.33 -8.50
CA GLU A 44 -16.53 -6.18 -9.38
C GLU A 44 -15.26 -5.61 -10.03
N MET A 45 -14.12 -5.71 -9.32
CA MET A 45 -12.81 -5.22 -9.75
C MET A 45 -11.76 -6.34 -9.78
N VAL A 46 -12.20 -7.58 -10.06
CA VAL A 46 -11.38 -8.78 -9.99
C VAL A 46 -11.42 -9.55 -11.31
N THR A 47 -10.26 -10.07 -11.72
CA THR A 47 -10.11 -10.99 -12.84
C THR A 47 -9.42 -12.27 -12.37
N ALA A 48 -9.45 -13.33 -13.18
CA ALA A 48 -8.67 -14.53 -12.93
C ALA A 48 -7.16 -14.26 -12.78
N GLU A 49 -6.65 -13.18 -13.37
CA GLU A 49 -5.25 -12.79 -13.25
C GLU A 49 -4.95 -12.11 -11.91
N ASN A 50 -5.81 -11.21 -11.44
CA ASN A 50 -5.50 -10.40 -10.25
C ASN A 50 -6.10 -10.95 -8.94
N VAL A 51 -6.99 -11.97 -9.01
CA VAL A 51 -7.75 -12.48 -7.86
C VAL A 51 -6.85 -12.90 -6.70
N ASP A 52 -5.77 -13.63 -6.98
CA ASP A 52 -4.83 -14.04 -5.93
C ASP A 52 -4.17 -12.83 -5.26
N GLY A 53 -3.78 -11.82 -6.05
CA GLY A 53 -3.21 -10.57 -5.52
C GLY A 53 -4.20 -9.74 -4.72
N ARG A 54 -5.50 -9.95 -4.92
CA ARG A 54 -6.55 -9.36 -4.06
C ARG A 54 -6.74 -10.18 -2.80
N ILE A 55 -6.74 -11.51 -2.86
CA ILE A 55 -7.02 -12.35 -1.68
C ILE A 55 -5.80 -12.43 -0.76
N TRP A 56 -4.64 -12.72 -1.33
CA TRP A 56 -3.42 -13.09 -0.61
C TRP A 56 -2.39 -11.97 -0.59
N PRO A 57 -1.63 -11.82 0.51
CA PRO A 57 -1.64 -12.66 1.71
C PRO A 57 -2.68 -12.22 2.77
N ARG A 58 -3.48 -11.17 2.54
CA ARG A 58 -4.39 -10.60 3.56
C ARG A 58 -5.38 -11.61 4.15
N ALA A 59 -5.87 -12.55 3.35
CA ALA A 59 -6.73 -13.64 3.83
C ALA A 59 -6.03 -14.54 4.88
N ALA A 60 -4.71 -14.69 4.84
CA ALA A 60 -3.97 -15.44 5.87
C ALA A 60 -3.99 -14.71 7.23
N ALA A 61 -4.02 -13.38 7.23
CA ALA A 61 -4.20 -12.61 8.47
C ALA A 61 -5.62 -12.80 9.04
N VAL A 62 -6.64 -12.88 8.18
CA VAL A 62 -8.00 -13.24 8.61
C VAL A 62 -8.04 -14.66 9.17
N ALA A 63 -7.40 -15.61 8.51
CA ALA A 63 -7.31 -16.99 8.99
C ALA A 63 -6.70 -17.06 10.40
N GLU A 64 -5.63 -16.30 10.65
CA GLU A 64 -5.05 -16.24 12.00
C GLU A 64 -6.02 -15.69 13.05
N ARG A 65 -6.74 -14.61 12.74
CA ARG A 65 -7.76 -14.04 13.65
C ARG A 65 -8.87 -15.04 13.95
N LEU A 66 -9.30 -15.82 12.96
CA LEU A 66 -10.40 -16.76 13.11
C LEU A 66 -9.99 -18.11 13.74
N TRP A 67 -8.69 -18.40 13.79
CA TRP A 67 -8.16 -19.66 14.33
C TRP A 67 -7.46 -19.50 15.69
N SER A 68 -6.68 -18.43 15.85
CA SER A 68 -5.76 -18.28 16.98
C SER A 68 -6.47 -17.71 18.22
N PRO A 69 -5.87 -17.86 19.42
CA PRO A 69 -6.38 -17.24 20.62
C PRO A 69 -6.59 -15.72 20.44
N GLN A 70 -7.69 -15.21 21.00
CA GLN A 70 -8.15 -13.82 20.79
C GLN A 70 -7.07 -12.76 21.08
N HIS A 71 -6.23 -13.00 22.09
CA HIS A 71 -5.20 -12.07 22.55
C HIS A 71 -3.99 -11.95 21.59
N ILE A 72 -3.90 -12.81 20.57
CA ILE A 72 -2.90 -12.70 19.51
C ILE A 72 -3.30 -11.55 18.58
N ARG A 73 -2.71 -10.38 18.80
CA ARG A 73 -3.06 -9.12 18.12
C ARG A 73 -1.85 -8.26 17.74
N ASP A 74 -0.64 -8.75 17.96
CA ASP A 74 0.59 -8.00 17.69
C ASP A 74 0.83 -7.85 16.17
N LEU A 75 0.72 -6.61 15.68
CA LEU A 75 0.81 -6.30 14.25
C LEU A 75 2.21 -6.56 13.69
N ASP A 76 3.26 -6.25 14.44
CA ASP A 76 4.64 -6.42 13.96
C ASP A 76 5.01 -7.90 13.80
N SER A 77 4.62 -8.74 14.77
CA SER A 77 4.75 -10.20 14.68
C SER A 77 3.90 -10.77 13.55
N MET A 78 2.66 -10.29 13.39
CA MET A 78 1.79 -10.70 12.30
C MET A 78 2.44 -10.42 10.94
N TYR A 79 2.86 -9.18 10.66
CA TYR A 79 3.46 -8.85 9.36
C TYR A 79 4.77 -9.61 9.09
N ARG A 80 5.59 -9.86 10.12
CA ARG A 80 6.83 -10.65 9.99
C ARG A 80 6.54 -12.08 9.53
N ARG A 81 5.51 -12.71 10.12
CA ARG A 81 5.09 -14.07 9.76
C ARG A 81 4.32 -14.10 8.44
N LEU A 82 3.51 -13.08 8.16
CA LEU A 82 2.75 -12.93 6.92
C LEU A 82 3.66 -12.89 5.69
N ASP A 83 4.81 -12.21 5.79
CA ASP A 83 5.81 -12.18 4.71
C ASP A 83 6.32 -13.60 4.38
N ALA A 84 6.50 -14.47 5.37
CA ALA A 84 6.91 -15.86 5.16
C ALA A 84 5.77 -16.71 4.58
N VAL A 85 4.56 -16.59 5.12
CA VAL A 85 3.36 -17.27 4.61
C VAL A 85 3.11 -16.89 3.15
N SER A 86 3.22 -15.62 2.78
CA SER A 86 3.07 -15.13 1.41
C SER A 86 3.97 -15.88 0.41
N ARG A 87 5.22 -16.19 0.80
CA ARG A 87 6.14 -16.97 -0.04
C ARG A 87 5.77 -18.44 -0.12
N GLN A 88 5.34 -19.02 1.00
CA GLN A 88 4.91 -20.42 1.06
C GLN A 88 3.66 -20.67 0.21
N LEU A 89 2.75 -19.69 0.14
CA LEU A 89 1.54 -19.75 -0.68
C LEU A 89 1.86 -19.90 -2.19
N GLU A 90 2.99 -19.37 -2.67
CA GLU A 90 3.41 -19.60 -4.06
C GLU A 90 3.80 -21.06 -4.33
N TRP A 91 4.25 -21.81 -3.33
CA TRP A 91 4.60 -23.23 -3.48
C TRP A 91 3.38 -24.13 -3.71
N VAL A 92 2.19 -23.67 -3.34
CA VAL A 92 0.91 -24.38 -3.56
C VAL A 92 0.14 -23.82 -4.76
N GLY A 93 0.78 -23.00 -5.59
CA GLY A 93 0.24 -22.53 -6.87
C GLY A 93 -0.47 -21.19 -6.83
N LEU A 94 -0.50 -20.47 -5.71
CA LEU A 94 -1.03 -19.10 -5.68
C LEU A 94 -0.10 -18.14 -6.42
N THR A 95 -0.71 -17.20 -7.12
CA THR A 95 -0.02 -16.35 -8.10
C THR A 95 0.07 -14.88 -7.71
N HIS A 96 -0.28 -14.50 -6.47
CA HIS A 96 -0.36 -13.09 -6.04
C HIS A 96 0.89 -12.26 -6.35
N ASN A 97 2.11 -12.81 -6.17
CA ASN A 97 3.35 -12.13 -6.54
C ASN A 97 3.71 -12.33 -8.02
N ALA A 98 3.53 -13.54 -8.56
CA ALA A 98 3.90 -13.87 -9.94
C ALA A 98 3.02 -13.14 -10.98
N ALA A 99 1.71 -13.07 -10.77
CA ALA A 99 0.76 -12.34 -11.60
C ALA A 99 1.01 -10.84 -11.53
N ASN A 100 1.27 -10.29 -10.33
CA ASN A 100 1.65 -8.88 -10.18
C ASN A 100 2.90 -8.51 -11.01
N ARG A 101 3.92 -9.38 -11.04
CA ARG A 101 5.10 -9.19 -11.90
C ARG A 101 4.73 -9.14 -13.38
N LYS A 102 3.93 -10.09 -13.87
CA LYS A 102 3.46 -10.12 -15.27
C LYS A 102 2.62 -8.90 -15.64
N MET A 103 1.74 -8.46 -14.74
CA MET A 103 0.95 -7.24 -14.94
C MET A 103 1.84 -5.99 -14.99
N THR A 104 2.86 -5.93 -14.14
CA THR A 104 3.86 -4.84 -14.13
C THR A 104 4.67 -4.80 -15.44
N GLU A 105 5.11 -5.95 -15.94
CA GLU A 105 5.80 -6.06 -17.24
C GLU A 105 4.88 -5.61 -18.40
N ARG A 106 3.59 -5.96 -18.35
CA ARG A 106 2.62 -5.48 -19.34
C ARG A 106 2.47 -3.97 -19.33
N LEU A 107 2.41 -3.36 -18.13
CA LEU A 107 2.40 -1.89 -18.01
C LEU A 107 3.65 -1.27 -18.66
N ALA A 108 4.79 -1.93 -18.56
CA ALA A 108 6.07 -1.50 -19.14
C ALA A 108 6.23 -1.79 -20.65
N GLY A 109 5.18 -2.24 -21.35
CA GLY A 109 5.26 -2.57 -22.78
C GLY A 109 5.76 -3.98 -23.07
N GLY A 110 5.64 -4.91 -22.09
CA GLY A 110 5.96 -6.33 -22.26
C GLY A 110 7.38 -6.71 -21.84
N HIS A 111 8.13 -5.80 -21.23
CA HIS A 111 9.50 -6.06 -20.76
C HIS A 111 9.66 -5.67 -19.29
N PRO A 112 10.54 -6.36 -18.52
CA PRO A 112 10.86 -5.95 -17.16
C PRO A 112 11.39 -4.52 -17.10
N SER A 113 10.83 -3.71 -16.20
CA SER A 113 11.28 -2.34 -15.96
C SER A 113 11.32 -2.05 -14.47
N THR A 114 12.53 -1.83 -13.95
CA THR A 114 12.71 -1.42 -12.55
C THR A 114 11.97 -0.13 -12.24
N ALA A 115 11.90 0.82 -13.18
CA ALA A 115 11.21 2.08 -12.95
C ALA A 115 9.70 1.91 -12.74
N VAL A 116 9.07 1.01 -13.51
CA VAL A 116 7.65 0.68 -13.34
C VAL A 116 7.43 -0.11 -12.06
N SER A 117 8.27 -1.10 -11.77
CA SER A 117 8.20 -1.86 -10.51
C SER A 117 8.36 -0.96 -9.28
N THR A 118 9.27 0.02 -9.31
CA THR A 118 9.45 1.00 -8.23
C THR A 118 8.19 1.82 -8.00
N LEU A 119 7.51 2.28 -9.06
CA LEU A 119 6.27 3.03 -8.94
C LEU A 119 5.11 2.16 -8.42
N VAL A 120 4.91 0.98 -9.02
CA VAL A 120 3.86 0.02 -8.62
C VAL A 120 4.01 -0.35 -7.15
N ALA A 121 5.24 -0.50 -6.66
CA ALA A 121 5.50 -0.90 -5.28
C ALA A 121 5.12 0.16 -4.24
N VAL A 122 4.90 1.42 -4.62
CA VAL A 122 4.57 2.52 -3.69
C VAL A 122 3.19 3.12 -3.90
N VAL A 123 2.39 2.49 -4.76
CA VAL A 123 0.99 2.86 -4.95
C VAL A 123 0.08 1.76 -4.43
N GLU A 124 -1.11 2.16 -3.97
CA GLU A 124 -2.18 1.25 -3.60
C GLU A 124 -3.48 1.69 -4.27
N PRO A 125 -4.42 0.79 -4.59
CA PRO A 125 -5.75 1.18 -5.01
C PRO A 125 -6.42 2.05 -3.95
N VAL A 126 -7.28 2.98 -4.39
CA VAL A 126 -8.19 3.67 -3.47
C VAL A 126 -9.05 2.66 -2.69
N LYS A 127 -9.32 2.98 -1.42
CA LYS A 127 -10.01 2.09 -0.49
C LYS A 127 -11.52 2.21 -0.56
N GLY A 128 -12.21 1.16 -0.14
CA GLY A 128 -13.66 1.12 -0.09
C GLY A 128 -14.30 1.30 -1.46
N TYR A 129 -15.49 1.87 -1.49
CA TYR A 129 -16.24 2.12 -2.73
C TYR A 129 -15.75 3.32 -3.54
N ARG A 130 -14.58 3.90 -3.22
CA ARG A 130 -14.08 5.10 -3.92
C ARG A 130 -13.77 4.83 -5.39
N ARG A 131 -13.26 3.64 -5.73
CA ARG A 131 -12.87 3.30 -7.10
C ARG A 131 -14.02 3.44 -8.09
N GLY A 132 -15.17 2.85 -7.79
CA GLY A 132 -16.38 2.94 -8.61
C GLY A 132 -17.02 4.35 -8.68
N LYS A 133 -16.64 5.26 -7.76
CA LYS A 133 -17.06 6.67 -7.79
C LYS A 133 -16.16 7.53 -8.68
N LEU A 134 -14.89 7.15 -8.84
CA LEU A 134 -13.92 7.89 -9.66
C LEU A 134 -14.03 7.56 -11.14
N ARG A 135 -14.43 6.33 -11.47
CA ARG A 135 -14.64 5.87 -12.84
C ARG A 135 -15.77 4.85 -12.88
N LYS A 136 -16.54 4.86 -13.97
CA LYS A 136 -17.54 3.83 -14.23
C LYS A 136 -16.87 2.53 -14.68
N TYR A 137 -17.21 1.44 -14.01
CA TYR A 137 -16.80 0.08 -14.36
C TYR A 137 -18.01 -0.77 -14.72
N THR A 138 -17.76 -1.77 -15.56
CA THR A 138 -18.70 -2.82 -15.92
C THR A 138 -17.95 -4.16 -15.88
N SER A 139 -18.67 -5.28 -15.93
CA SER A 139 -18.06 -6.61 -16.05
C SER A 139 -17.19 -6.77 -17.31
N PHE A 140 -17.34 -5.89 -18.30
CA PHE A 140 -16.53 -5.88 -19.53
C PHE A 140 -15.36 -4.89 -19.49
N THR A 141 -15.20 -4.12 -18.41
CA THR A 141 -14.12 -3.16 -18.31
C THR A 141 -12.79 -3.90 -18.18
N PRO A 142 -11.78 -3.65 -19.05
CA PRO A 142 -10.48 -4.29 -18.91
C PRO A 142 -9.79 -3.81 -17.63
N LEU A 143 -9.34 -4.77 -16.82
CA LEU A 143 -8.64 -4.52 -15.56
C LEU A 143 -7.13 -4.77 -15.74
N ASN A 144 -6.48 -3.88 -16.49
CA ASN A 144 -5.07 -3.98 -16.90
C ASN A 144 -4.28 -2.68 -16.67
N ARG A 145 -4.77 -1.81 -15.79
CA ARG A 145 -4.24 -0.48 -15.51
C ARG A 145 -3.32 -0.45 -14.28
N LEU A 146 -2.78 0.72 -13.95
CA LEU A 146 -1.92 0.88 -12.77
C LEU A 146 -2.63 0.42 -11.48
N VAL A 147 -3.88 0.86 -11.30
CA VAL A 147 -4.72 0.47 -10.16
C VAL A 147 -5.02 -1.04 -10.10
N ASP A 148 -5.06 -1.71 -11.25
CA ASP A 148 -5.30 -3.16 -11.32
C ASP A 148 -4.07 -3.97 -10.96
N THR A 149 -2.89 -3.40 -11.24
CA THR A 149 -1.59 -3.97 -10.92
C THR A 149 -1.21 -3.70 -9.46
N ALA A 150 -1.56 -2.53 -8.93
CA ALA A 150 -1.25 -2.14 -7.55
C ALA A 150 -1.83 -3.13 -6.53
N MET A 151 -0.99 -3.60 -5.60
CA MET A 151 -1.42 -4.47 -4.52
C MET A 151 -2.29 -3.70 -3.52
N PRO A 152 -3.25 -4.36 -2.84
CA PRO A 152 -4.09 -3.71 -1.83
C PRO A 152 -3.31 -3.04 -0.70
N GLU A 153 -2.11 -3.54 -0.39
CA GLU A 153 -1.23 -2.97 0.63
C GLU A 153 0.23 -3.00 0.12
N SER A 154 0.93 -1.89 0.26
CA SER A 154 2.34 -1.77 -0.10
C SER A 154 3.25 -2.18 1.06
N VAL A 155 3.95 -3.30 0.87
CA VAL A 155 5.02 -3.72 1.79
C VAL A 155 6.16 -2.69 1.85
N VAL A 156 6.46 -2.02 0.72
CA VAL A 156 7.50 -0.98 0.66
C VAL A 156 7.11 0.23 1.50
N ALA A 157 5.87 0.72 1.37
CA ALA A 157 5.39 1.84 2.14
C ALA A 157 5.30 1.53 3.64
N ARG A 158 4.83 0.33 4.01
CA ARG A 158 4.81 -0.12 5.41
C ARG A 158 6.20 -0.15 6.04
N ARG A 159 7.17 -0.76 5.35
CA ARG A 159 8.58 -0.81 5.83
C ARG A 159 9.22 0.57 5.89
N PHE A 160 8.93 1.43 4.91
CA PHE A 160 9.39 2.82 4.93
C PHE A 160 8.80 3.60 6.10
N ALA A 161 7.49 3.43 6.38
CA ALA A 161 6.84 4.07 7.52
C ALA A 161 7.52 3.70 8.84
N GLY A 162 7.79 2.42 9.08
CA GLY A 162 8.53 1.97 10.27
C GLY A 162 9.98 2.48 10.31
N SER A 163 10.61 2.68 9.15
CA SER A 163 11.96 3.28 9.08
C SER A 163 11.94 4.77 9.41
N VAL A 164 10.92 5.50 8.96
CA VAL A 164 10.68 6.90 9.37
C VAL A 164 10.44 6.99 10.87
N ASP A 165 9.60 6.12 11.42
CA ASP A 165 9.30 6.11 12.87
C ASP A 165 10.56 5.88 13.70
N ARG A 166 11.38 4.88 13.33
CA ARG A 166 12.68 4.64 13.97
C ARG A 166 13.62 5.84 13.86
N PHE A 167 13.71 6.48 12.69
CA PHE A 167 14.56 7.65 12.51
C PHE A 167 14.08 8.84 13.36
N LEU A 168 12.77 9.06 13.47
CA LEU A 168 12.22 10.16 14.25
C LEU A 168 12.41 9.96 15.77
N GLN A 169 12.39 8.70 16.22
CA GLN A 169 12.58 8.36 17.65
C GLN A 169 14.05 8.24 18.06
N GLU A 170 14.86 7.58 17.24
CA GLU A 170 16.21 7.13 17.61
C GLU A 170 17.32 7.80 16.78
N ARG A 171 16.97 8.59 15.75
CA ARG A 171 17.91 9.12 14.75
C ARG A 171 18.70 8.06 13.99
N ALA A 172 18.26 6.80 14.04
CA ALA A 172 18.88 5.69 13.34
C ALA A 172 18.39 5.56 11.88
N GLY A 173 19.26 5.06 10.99
CA GLY A 173 18.87 4.64 9.64
C GLY A 173 18.67 5.76 8.60
N ALA A 174 19.13 6.98 8.86
CA ALA A 174 18.98 8.12 7.95
C ALA A 174 19.51 7.85 6.53
N ASP A 175 20.66 7.19 6.38
CA ASP A 175 21.23 6.86 5.08
C ASP A 175 20.34 5.95 4.24
N SER A 176 19.65 5.00 4.88
CA SER A 176 18.71 4.11 4.19
C SER A 176 17.48 4.87 3.72
N LEU A 177 16.94 5.76 4.55
CA LEU A 177 15.83 6.65 4.17
C LEU A 177 16.23 7.56 3.01
N ARG A 178 17.42 8.15 3.07
CA ARG A 178 17.94 9.03 2.02
C ARG A 178 18.04 8.30 0.69
N ARG A 179 18.64 7.10 0.66
CA ARG A 179 18.74 6.29 -0.57
C ARG A 179 17.36 5.92 -1.14
N GLN A 180 16.41 5.59 -0.27
CA GLN A 180 15.05 5.24 -0.68
C GLN A 180 14.33 6.44 -1.31
N LEU A 181 14.42 7.61 -0.68
CA LEU A 181 13.84 8.85 -1.19
C LEU A 181 14.52 9.30 -2.50
N GLN A 182 15.85 9.21 -2.60
CA GLN A 182 16.58 9.46 -3.87
C GLN A 182 16.11 8.53 -4.97
N THR A 183 15.92 7.24 -4.67
CA THR A 183 15.39 6.27 -5.63
C THR A 183 14.04 6.70 -6.18
N TRP A 184 13.13 7.17 -5.32
CA TRP A 184 11.79 7.64 -5.75
C TRP A 184 11.82 8.96 -6.51
N ARG A 185 12.63 9.92 -6.05
CA ARG A 185 12.85 11.19 -6.76
C ARG A 185 13.37 10.96 -8.17
N ASP A 186 14.39 10.14 -8.31
CA ASP A 186 15.07 9.91 -9.58
C ASP A 186 14.26 8.94 -10.48
N ASN A 187 13.24 8.27 -9.94
CA ASN A 187 12.43 7.30 -10.67
C ASN A 187 11.66 7.92 -11.83
N ASP A 188 11.22 9.18 -11.69
CA ASP A 188 10.43 9.85 -12.73
C ASP A 188 11.20 10.01 -14.04
N ALA A 189 12.47 10.43 -13.95
CA ALA A 189 13.36 10.51 -15.10
C ALA A 189 13.63 9.12 -15.72
N ARG A 190 13.71 8.07 -14.88
CA ARG A 190 13.89 6.68 -15.35
C ARG A 190 12.62 6.10 -15.98
N LEU A 191 11.45 6.60 -15.60
CA LEU A 191 10.17 6.18 -16.17
C LEU A 191 9.92 6.81 -17.53
N ALA A 192 10.44 8.02 -17.79
CA ALA A 192 10.19 8.78 -19.01
C ALA A 192 10.42 8.00 -20.33
N PRO A 193 11.51 7.21 -20.49
CA PRO A 193 11.70 6.39 -21.70
C PRO A 193 10.69 5.24 -21.85
N VAL A 194 10.09 4.77 -20.75
CA VAL A 194 9.12 3.66 -20.74
C VAL A 194 7.69 4.18 -20.96
N LEU A 195 7.42 5.45 -20.64
CA LEU A 195 6.12 6.07 -20.90
C LEU A 195 5.78 6.11 -22.39
N THR A 196 6.78 6.20 -23.26
CA THR A 196 6.58 6.22 -24.71
C THR A 196 6.41 4.83 -25.32
N SER A 197 6.82 3.77 -24.61
CA SER A 197 6.71 2.39 -25.10
C SER A 197 5.37 1.72 -24.77
N SER A 198 4.55 2.31 -23.90
CA SER A 198 3.28 1.71 -23.45
C SER A 198 2.19 2.73 -23.15
N GLY A 199 1.09 2.66 -23.89
CA GLY A 199 -0.11 3.48 -23.62
C GLY A 199 -0.78 3.17 -22.28
N LEU A 200 -0.56 1.97 -21.71
CA LEU A 200 -1.09 1.60 -20.40
C LEU A 200 -0.45 2.39 -19.25
N LEU A 201 0.77 2.91 -19.46
CA LEU A 201 1.54 3.63 -18.45
C LEU A 201 1.26 5.14 -18.46
N ALA A 202 0.53 5.65 -19.45
CA ALA A 202 0.30 7.09 -19.61
C ALA A 202 -0.33 7.73 -18.36
N GLU A 203 -1.26 7.04 -17.69
CA GLU A 203 -1.88 7.51 -16.46
C GLU A 203 -0.95 7.51 -15.24
N ALA A 204 0.17 6.79 -15.31
CA ALA A 204 1.15 6.69 -14.25
C ALA A 204 2.11 7.90 -14.23
N ALA A 205 2.25 8.62 -15.35
CA ALA A 205 3.10 9.80 -15.47
C ALA A 205 2.84 10.88 -14.39
N PRO A 206 1.60 11.37 -14.18
CA PRO A 206 1.33 12.35 -13.12
C PRO A 206 1.59 11.79 -11.71
N VAL A 207 1.39 10.48 -11.50
CA VAL A 207 1.64 9.82 -10.21
C VAL A 207 3.15 9.76 -9.92
N SER A 208 3.94 9.40 -10.94
CA SER A 208 5.41 9.36 -10.89
C SER A 208 6.02 10.74 -10.59
N LYS A 209 5.53 11.77 -11.28
CA LYS A 209 5.98 13.14 -11.04
C LYS A 209 5.67 13.61 -9.62
N LEU A 210 4.46 13.30 -9.12
CA LEU A 210 4.05 13.64 -7.76
C LEU A 210 4.89 12.90 -6.71
N LEU A 211 5.20 11.61 -6.94
CA LEU A 211 6.13 10.86 -6.11
C LEU A 211 7.51 11.52 -6.08
N SER A 212 8.00 12.00 -7.22
CA SER A 212 9.30 12.64 -7.31
C SER A 212 9.35 13.98 -6.55
N GLU A 213 8.36 14.84 -6.75
CA GLU A 213 8.18 16.10 -5.99
C GLU A 213 8.14 15.84 -4.47
N LEU A 214 7.37 14.83 -4.05
CA LEU A 214 7.21 14.47 -2.65
C LEU A 214 8.48 13.89 -2.04
N ALA A 215 9.19 13.05 -2.78
CA ALA A 215 10.45 12.47 -2.34
C ALA A 215 11.56 13.53 -2.19
N GLU A 216 11.62 14.51 -3.09
CA GLU A 216 12.52 15.67 -2.95
C GLU A 216 12.21 16.49 -1.69
N ALA A 217 10.92 16.74 -1.40
CA ALA A 217 10.52 17.37 -0.15
C ALA A 217 10.90 16.53 1.08
N GLY A 218 10.76 15.20 1.00
CA GLY A 218 11.19 14.27 2.04
C GLY A 218 12.71 14.28 2.28
N LEU A 219 13.53 14.39 1.22
CA LEU A 219 14.99 14.52 1.35
C LEU A 219 15.38 15.82 2.07
N ASN A 220 14.70 16.90 1.71
CA ASN A 220 14.88 18.20 2.33
C ASN A 220 14.49 18.18 3.82
N ALA A 221 13.39 17.49 4.16
CA ALA A 221 12.98 17.27 5.55
C ALA A 221 14.02 16.45 6.31
N LEU A 222 14.45 15.31 5.75
CA LEU A 222 15.45 14.43 6.36
C LEU A 222 16.72 15.21 6.74
N ALA A 223 17.26 15.98 5.81
CA ALA A 223 18.48 16.76 6.02
C ALA A 223 18.33 17.83 7.12
N ARG A 224 17.14 18.45 7.24
CA ARG A 224 16.85 19.44 8.29
C ARG A 224 16.75 18.77 9.65
N VAL A 225 16.01 17.66 9.72
CA VAL A 225 15.83 16.89 10.95
C VAL A 225 17.16 16.35 11.49
N GLU A 226 18.06 15.90 10.61
CA GLU A 226 19.41 15.46 11.00
C GLU A 226 20.27 16.58 11.62
N LYS A 227 20.06 17.82 11.17
CA LYS A 227 20.76 19.00 11.70
C LYS A 227 20.06 19.64 12.89
N GLY A 228 18.87 19.17 13.27
CA GLY A 228 18.02 19.82 14.27
C GLY A 228 17.47 21.19 13.80
N GLU A 229 17.37 21.39 12.49
CA GLU A 229 16.84 22.62 11.91
C GLU A 229 15.31 22.58 11.85
N HIS A 230 14.67 23.61 12.42
CA HIS A 230 13.22 23.84 12.34
C HIS A 230 12.91 24.89 11.27
N ALA A 231 11.94 24.60 10.41
CA ALA A 231 11.62 25.39 9.22
C ALA A 231 10.10 25.47 8.99
N ALA A 232 9.35 25.93 9.99
CA ALA A 232 7.88 26.02 9.95
C ALA A 232 7.31 26.68 8.68
N ALA A 233 7.90 27.79 8.21
CA ALA A 233 7.45 28.48 7.00
C ALA A 233 7.65 27.63 5.72
N TRP A 234 8.75 26.87 5.65
CA TRP A 234 9.01 25.93 4.55
C TRP A 234 8.00 24.78 4.59
N VAL A 235 7.73 24.20 5.77
CA VAL A 235 6.70 23.16 5.95
C VAL A 235 5.33 23.66 5.52
N GLN A 236 4.94 24.87 5.92
CA GLN A 236 3.67 25.48 5.51
C GLN A 236 3.59 25.70 3.99
N GLY A 237 4.70 26.07 3.35
CA GLY A 237 4.79 26.20 1.89
C GLY A 237 4.56 24.90 1.12
N LEU A 238 4.73 23.74 1.77
CA LEU A 238 4.50 22.42 1.16
C LEU A 238 3.04 21.93 1.25
N GLU A 239 2.14 22.63 1.94
CA GLU A 239 0.75 22.19 2.13
C GLU A 239 0.03 21.87 0.80
N PRO A 240 0.17 22.65 -0.29
CA PRO A 240 -0.44 22.30 -1.58
C PRO A 240 0.07 20.95 -2.15
N LEU A 241 1.36 20.66 -2.01
CA LEU A 241 1.96 19.39 -2.43
C LEU A 241 1.45 18.24 -1.56
N LEU A 242 1.44 18.42 -0.23
CA LEU A 242 0.98 17.42 0.72
C LEU A 242 -0.51 17.10 0.54
N LYS A 243 -1.33 18.11 0.23
CA LYS A 243 -2.75 17.93 -0.12
C LYS A 243 -2.90 17.13 -1.41
N ARG A 244 -2.20 17.51 -2.49
CA ARG A 244 -2.22 16.77 -3.77
C ARG A 244 -1.77 15.31 -3.58
N ALA A 245 -0.72 15.07 -2.79
CA ALA A 245 -0.20 13.74 -2.49
C ALA A 245 -1.15 12.85 -1.66
N GLY A 246 -2.07 13.45 -0.91
CA GLY A 246 -3.11 12.74 -0.17
C GLY A 246 -4.35 12.36 -0.99
N GLU A 247 -4.50 12.92 -2.18
CA GLU A 247 -5.64 12.65 -3.06
C GLU A 247 -5.35 11.51 -4.06
N PRO A 248 -6.40 10.81 -4.54
CA PRO A 248 -6.22 9.82 -5.59
C PRO A 248 -5.78 10.41 -6.92
N HIS A 249 -4.84 9.74 -7.58
CA HIS A 249 -4.43 10.00 -8.96
C HIS A 249 -4.46 8.68 -9.71
N ALA A 250 -5.09 8.63 -10.88
CA ALA A 250 -5.31 7.38 -11.63
C ALA A 250 -5.92 6.25 -10.77
N GLU A 251 -6.80 6.61 -9.82
CA GLU A 251 -7.48 5.68 -8.89
C GLU A 251 -6.54 4.94 -7.92
N VAL A 252 -5.29 5.39 -7.82
CA VAL A 252 -4.35 4.95 -6.80
C VAL A 252 -4.03 6.05 -5.81
N LEU A 253 -3.54 5.65 -4.64
CA LEU A 253 -2.99 6.48 -3.59
C LEU A 253 -1.47 6.28 -3.55
N LEU A 254 -0.72 7.36 -3.35
CA LEU A 254 0.70 7.27 -3.01
C LEU A 254 0.82 6.80 -1.56
N SER A 255 1.00 5.49 -1.37
CA SER A 255 1.05 4.87 -0.03
C SER A 255 2.22 5.35 0.83
N VAL A 256 3.28 5.90 0.22
CA VAL A 256 4.41 6.54 0.91
C VAL A 256 4.15 7.99 1.31
N ALA A 257 3.04 8.61 0.90
CA ALA A 257 2.77 10.00 1.21
C ALA A 257 2.56 10.28 2.71
N PRO A 258 1.80 9.47 3.47
CA PRO A 258 1.67 9.67 4.92
C PRO A 258 3.01 9.63 5.68
N PRO A 259 3.90 8.63 5.50
CA PRO A 259 5.18 8.64 6.21
C PRO A 259 6.12 9.77 5.76
N ILE A 260 6.10 10.18 4.48
CA ILE A 260 6.87 11.36 4.05
C ILE A 260 6.32 12.65 4.69
N ARG A 261 4.99 12.80 4.79
CA ARG A 261 4.36 13.92 5.50
C ARG A 261 4.83 13.99 6.96
N ARG A 262 4.83 12.88 7.69
CA ARG A 262 5.33 12.84 9.08
C ARG A 262 6.79 13.30 9.18
N LEU A 263 7.63 12.88 8.23
CA LEU A 263 9.03 13.32 8.17
C LEU A 263 9.14 14.83 7.91
N ILE A 264 8.32 15.39 7.03
CA ILE A 264 8.25 16.84 6.75
C ILE A 264 7.76 17.61 7.98
N GLU A 265 6.72 17.13 8.65
CA GLU A 265 6.16 17.75 9.85
C GLU A 265 7.15 17.74 11.02
N ALA A 266 8.05 16.75 11.11
CA ALA A 266 9.11 16.73 12.11
C ALA A 266 10.17 17.82 11.93
N ALA A 267 10.24 18.45 10.75
CA ALA A 267 11.09 19.62 10.48
C ALA A 267 10.38 20.96 10.74
N ARG A 268 9.14 20.93 11.25
CA ARG A 268 8.38 22.15 11.58
C ARG A 268 8.95 22.82 12.83
#